data_AF-A0A9P5RQB2-F1
#
_entry.id   AF-A0A9P5RQB2-F1
#
_cell.length_a   1.000
_cell.length_b   1.000
_cell.length_c   1.000
_cell.angle_alpha   90.00
_cell.angle_beta   90.00
_cell.angle_gamma   90.00
#
_symmetry.space_group_name_H-M   'P 1'
#
loop_
_entity.id
_entity.type
_entity.pdbx_description
1 polymer ?
#
loop_
_entity_poly.entity_id
_entity_poly.type
_entity_poly.pdbx_seq_one_letter_code
_entity_poly.pdbx_strand_id
1 'polypeptide(L)'
;MAIDFQFQALANSDNTLVAGKVIAVASLDLEWGLIAAGIAGSAGLYYKTKNISYLYGAVSIASVIPYSFIALYPTAKKLLAIRQNNTVGGKSDSMKDNKSNDADVEALLSRWSLFHFGRTVFGLGALFVTLYGVVSEDGVRFILFNN
;
A
#
# COMPACT_ATOMS: atom_id res chain seq x y z
N MET A 1 1.93 6.22 -3.19
CA MET A 1 1.59 6.23 -4.63
C MET A 1 0.12 6.24 -4.98
N ALA A 2 -0.71 5.38 -4.40
CA ALA A 2 -2.17 5.56 -4.43
C ALA A 2 -2.66 6.59 -3.42
N ILE A 3 -1.94 6.66 -2.32
CA ILE A 3 -1.95 7.73 -1.35
C ILE A 3 -1.70 9.07 -2.09
N ASP A 4 -0.66 9.19 -2.91
CA ASP A 4 -0.40 10.42 -3.70
C ASP A 4 -1.59 10.91 -4.57
N PHE A 5 -2.47 10.01 -5.04
CA PHE A 5 -3.66 10.38 -5.83
C PHE A 5 -4.79 10.95 -4.97
N GLN A 6 -5.13 10.29 -3.84
CA GLN A 6 -6.11 10.83 -2.89
C GLN A 6 -5.60 12.09 -2.19
N PHE A 7 -4.29 12.21 -2.00
CA PHE A 7 -3.68 13.31 -1.28
C PHE A 7 -3.34 14.52 -2.15
N GLN A 8 -3.01 14.36 -3.44
CA GLN A 8 -3.06 15.50 -4.36
C GLN A 8 -4.48 16.07 -4.49
N ALA A 9 -5.51 15.26 -4.25
CA ALA A 9 -6.89 15.71 -4.27
C ALA A 9 -7.28 16.56 -3.06
N LEU A 10 -6.80 16.22 -1.87
CA LEU A 10 -6.86 17.09 -0.70
C LEU A 10 -5.92 18.29 -0.79
N ALA A 11 -4.79 18.17 -1.49
CA ALA A 11 -3.77 19.20 -1.61
C ALA A 11 -4.12 20.35 -2.58
N ASN A 12 -5.39 20.53 -2.98
CA ASN A 12 -5.85 21.66 -3.80
C ASN A 12 -7.02 22.51 -3.20
N SER A 13 -7.36 22.35 -1.91
CA SER A 13 -8.29 23.21 -1.13
C SER A 13 -7.59 24.03 -0.03
N ASP A 14 -7.62 25.37 -0.09
CA ASP A 14 -6.62 26.27 0.50
C ASP A 14 -6.34 26.19 2.04
N ASN A 15 -7.28 25.78 2.91
CA ASN A 15 -7.03 25.68 4.36
C ASN A 15 -7.07 24.24 4.92
N THR A 16 -7.72 23.31 4.22
CA THR A 16 -7.68 21.86 4.46
C THR A 16 -6.48 21.19 3.76
N LEU A 17 -5.74 21.95 2.94
CA LEU A 17 -4.55 21.58 2.18
C LEU A 17 -3.41 21.06 3.05
N VAL A 18 -3.13 21.80 4.12
CA VAL A 18 -1.92 21.63 4.92
C VAL A 18 -2.11 20.45 5.86
N ALA A 19 -3.27 20.38 6.53
CA ALA A 19 -3.68 19.21 7.31
C ALA A 19 -3.76 17.96 6.43
N GLY A 20 -4.36 18.06 5.23
CA GLY A 20 -4.42 16.97 4.25
C GLY A 20 -3.04 16.50 3.79
N LYS A 21 -2.11 17.41 3.48
CA LYS A 21 -0.72 17.09 3.11
C LYS A 21 0.07 16.47 4.26
N VAL A 22 -0.07 16.97 5.48
CA VAL A 22 0.65 16.44 6.65
C VAL A 22 0.18 15.02 6.96
N ILE A 23 -1.14 14.79 6.95
CA ILE A 23 -1.73 13.46 7.12
C ILE A 23 -1.30 12.52 5.98
N ALA A 24 -1.18 13.04 4.75
CA ALA A 24 -0.67 12.29 3.59
C ALA A 24 0.72 11.73 3.82
N VAL A 25 1.65 12.63 4.14
CA VAL A 25 3.07 12.30 4.27
C VAL A 25 3.25 11.37 5.47
N ALA A 26 2.58 11.67 6.59
CA ALA A 26 2.58 10.80 7.76
C ALA A 26 2.04 9.40 7.44
N SER A 27 0.99 9.28 6.61
CA SER A 27 0.41 7.99 6.24
C SER A 27 1.32 7.16 5.31
N LEU A 28 2.07 7.81 4.41
CA LEU A 28 3.08 7.15 3.56
C LEU A 28 4.22 6.61 4.40
N ASP A 29 4.78 7.45 5.27
CA ASP A 29 5.92 7.10 6.09
C ASP A 29 5.55 6.00 7.09
N LEU A 30 4.33 6.04 7.62
CA LEU A 30 3.78 4.98 8.47
C LEU A 30 3.62 3.66 7.68
N GLU A 31 3.11 3.70 6.46
CA GLU A 31 2.92 2.51 5.63
C GLU A 31 4.26 1.83 5.28
N TRP A 32 5.25 2.61 4.86
CA TRP A 32 6.59 2.09 4.60
C TRP A 32 7.29 1.62 5.88
N GLY A 33 7.08 2.32 7.00
CA GLY A 33 7.55 1.93 8.31
C GLY A 33 6.99 0.57 8.74
N LEU A 34 5.69 0.34 8.53
CA LEU A 34 5.02 -0.93 8.81
C LEU A 34 5.51 -2.07 7.91
N ILE A 35 5.75 -1.81 6.62
CA ILE A 35 6.36 -2.79 5.72
C ILE A 35 7.77 -3.17 6.20
N ALA A 36 8.61 -2.17 6.48
CA ALA A 36 9.99 -2.39 6.92
C ALA A 36 10.03 -3.13 8.27
N ALA A 37 9.21 -2.72 9.24
CA ALA A 37 9.08 -3.38 10.52
C ALA A 37 8.57 -4.81 10.38
N GLY A 38 7.58 -5.04 9.51
CA GLY A 38 7.02 -6.36 9.25
C GLY A 38 8.05 -7.33 8.63
N ILE A 39 8.84 -6.85 7.65
CA ILE A 39 9.94 -7.64 7.05
C ILE A 39 11.01 -7.92 8.10
N ALA A 40 11.49 -6.90 8.81
CA ALA A 40 12.56 -7.04 9.80
C ALA A 40 12.14 -7.96 10.96
N GLY A 41 10.91 -7.79 11.46
CA GLY A 41 10.35 -8.63 12.53
C GLY A 41 10.23 -10.08 12.10
N SER A 42 9.65 -10.34 10.93
CA SER A 42 9.48 -11.70 10.41
C SER A 42 10.82 -12.37 10.10
N ALA A 43 11.76 -11.66 9.45
CA ALA A 43 13.11 -12.17 9.19
C ALA A 43 13.89 -12.43 10.49
N GLY A 44 13.75 -11.55 11.49
CA GLY A 44 14.35 -11.71 12.80
C GLY A 44 13.83 -12.95 13.55
N LEU A 45 12.51 -13.18 13.51
CA LEU A 45 11.88 -14.38 14.06
C LEU A 45 12.36 -15.64 13.34
N TYR A 46 12.44 -15.62 12.01
CA TYR A 46 13.03 -16.73 11.25
C TYR A 46 14.47 -17.02 11.68
N TYR A 47 15.30 -16.00 11.86
CA TYR A 47 16.70 -16.20 12.23
C TYR A 47 16.86 -16.92 13.58
N LYS A 48 15.98 -16.59 14.55
CA LYS A 48 15.97 -17.19 15.90
C LYS A 48 15.32 -18.57 15.96
N THR A 49 14.17 -18.74 15.31
CA THR A 49 13.35 -19.95 15.44
C THR A 49 13.63 -20.99 14.36
N LYS A 50 14.27 -20.59 13.26
CA LYS A 50 14.41 -21.36 12.01
C LYS A 50 13.10 -21.83 11.39
N ASN A 51 11.97 -21.27 11.85
CA ASN A 51 10.65 -21.59 11.34
C ASN A 51 10.38 -20.87 10.01
N ILE A 52 10.24 -21.66 8.94
CA ILE A 52 10.07 -21.18 7.57
C ILE A 52 8.82 -20.30 7.38
N SER A 53 7.79 -20.44 8.22
CA SER A 53 6.58 -19.61 8.16
C SER A 53 6.90 -18.13 8.37
N TYR A 54 7.86 -17.78 9.23
CA TYR A 54 8.29 -16.39 9.37
C TYR A 54 9.05 -15.88 8.15
N LEU A 55 9.78 -16.75 7.45
CA LEU A 55 10.43 -16.37 6.18
C LEU A 55 9.38 -16.11 5.10
N TYR A 56 8.35 -16.96 5.00
CA TYR A 56 7.23 -16.72 4.09
C TYR A 56 6.50 -15.42 4.43
N GLY A 57 6.26 -15.12 5.70
CA GLY A 57 5.72 -13.83 6.14
C GLY A 57 6.57 -12.65 5.64
N ALA A 58 7.89 -12.72 5.82
CA ALA A 58 8.81 -11.67 5.34
C ALA A 58 8.76 -11.50 3.82
N VAL A 59 8.77 -12.59 3.06
CA VAL A 59 8.71 -12.57 1.58
C VAL A 59 7.37 -12.04 1.10
N SER A 60 6.26 -12.44 1.73
CA SER A 60 4.91 -11.96 1.40
C SER A 60 4.74 -10.46 1.66
N ILE A 61 5.37 -9.91 2.70
CA ILE A 61 5.37 -8.45 2.93
C ILE A 61 6.31 -7.77 1.93
N ALA A 62 7.48 -8.34 1.67
CA ALA A 62 8.43 -7.77 0.72
C ALA A 62 7.89 -7.73 -0.71
N SER A 63 7.06 -8.69 -1.12
CA SER A 63 6.46 -8.74 -2.46
C SER A 63 5.52 -7.57 -2.75
N VAL A 64 5.00 -6.91 -1.70
CA VAL A 64 4.22 -5.67 -1.81
C VAL A 64 5.01 -4.57 -2.52
N ILE A 65 6.34 -4.54 -2.38
CA ILE A 65 7.22 -3.54 -2.98
C ILE A 65 7.23 -3.64 -4.52
N PRO A 66 7.72 -4.74 -5.14
CA PRO A 66 7.71 -4.87 -6.60
C PRO A 66 6.28 -4.85 -7.17
N TYR A 67 5.29 -5.40 -6.46
CA TYR A 67 3.89 -5.32 -6.85
C TYR A 67 3.42 -3.87 -7.00
N SER A 68 3.79 -3.00 -6.05
CA SER A 68 3.41 -1.59 -6.08
C SER A 68 4.07 -0.83 -7.23
N PHE A 69 5.33 -1.14 -7.55
CA PHE A 69 6.01 -0.52 -8.69
C PHE A 69 5.47 -0.99 -10.04
N ILE A 70 5.12 -2.27 -10.19
CA ILE A 70 4.71 -2.83 -11.48
C ILE A 70 3.21 -2.59 -11.75
N ALA A 71 2.36 -2.78 -10.73
CA ALA A 71 0.92 -2.74 -10.91
C ALA A 71 0.32 -1.36 -10.60
N LEU A 72 0.71 -0.75 -9.46
CA LEU A 72 0.09 0.48 -8.98
C LEU A 72 0.69 1.74 -9.62
N TYR A 73 2.02 1.82 -9.80
CA TYR A 73 2.69 3.01 -10.36
C TYR A 73 2.11 3.46 -11.71
N PRO A 74 1.96 2.59 -12.73
CA PRO A 74 1.53 3.04 -14.05
C PRO A 74 0.10 3.56 -14.05
N THR A 75 -0.78 2.89 -13.30
CA THR A 75 -2.20 3.26 -13.15
C THR A 75 -2.33 4.60 -12.41
N ALA A 76 -1.58 4.79 -11.32
CA ALA A 76 -1.57 6.04 -10.58
C ALA A 76 -1.05 7.22 -11.42
N LYS A 77 0.02 7.02 -12.20
CA LYS A 77 0.57 8.04 -13.08
C LYS A 77 -0.43 8.50 -14.15
N LYS A 78 -1.17 7.56 -14.75
CA LYS A 78 -2.22 7.88 -15.74
C LYS A 78 -3.38 8.65 -15.12
N LEU A 79 -3.87 8.21 -13.97
CA LEU A 79 -4.93 8.91 -13.24
C LEU A 79 -4.50 10.34 -12.86
N LEU A 80 -3.26 10.53 -12.39
CA LEU A 80 -2.70 11.85 -12.09
C LEU A 80 -2.64 12.76 -13.32
N ALA A 81 -2.20 12.23 -14.46
CA ALA A 81 -2.12 13.00 -15.71
C ALA A 81 -3.52 13.45 -16.17
N ILE A 82 -4.52 12.56 -16.11
CA ILE A 82 -5.92 12.90 -16.43
C ILE A 82 -6.41 14.02 -15.50
N ARG A 83 -6.11 13.93 -14.21
CA ARG A 83 -6.51 14.94 -13.23
C ARG A 83 -5.91 16.32 -13.51
N GLN A 84 -4.61 16.38 -13.79
CA GLN A 84 -3.90 17.63 -14.10
C GLN A 84 -4.36 18.26 -15.42
N ASN A 85 -4.75 17.44 -16.40
CA ASN A 85 -5.24 17.92 -17.68
C ASN A 85 -6.67 18.49 -17.61
N ASN A 86 -7.42 18.21 -16.54
CA ASN A 86 -8.80 18.67 -16.33
C ASN A 86 -8.92 19.84 -15.32
N THR A 87 -7.82 20.37 -14.80
CA THR A 87 -7.85 21.58 -13.96
C THR A 87 -7.90 22.85 -14.80
N VAL A 88 -9.03 23.57 -14.80
CA VAL A 88 -9.16 24.91 -15.40
C VAL A 88 -8.95 25.97 -14.31
N GLY A 89 -7.93 26.83 -14.46
CA GLY A 89 -7.71 27.97 -13.55
C GLY A 89 -7.32 27.63 -12.10
N GLY A 90 -6.75 26.43 -11.84
CA GLY A 90 -6.28 26.03 -10.51
C GLY A 90 -7.38 25.52 -9.57
N LYS A 91 -8.66 25.62 -9.96
CA LYS A 91 -9.76 24.94 -9.28
C LYS A 91 -10.05 23.62 -9.99
N SER A 92 -10.33 22.58 -9.20
CA SER A 92 -10.73 21.29 -9.73
C SER A 92 -12.12 21.46 -10.34
N ASP A 93 -12.18 21.90 -11.59
CA ASP A 93 -13.45 21.94 -12.30
C ASP A 93 -13.93 20.50 -12.44
N SER A 94 -15.23 20.31 -12.27
CA SER A 94 -15.83 18.99 -12.25
C SER A 94 -15.43 18.24 -13.53
N MET A 95 -15.29 16.91 -13.46
CA MET A 95 -15.05 16.01 -14.61
C MET A 95 -16.08 16.13 -15.76
N LYS A 96 -16.93 17.17 -15.79
CA LYS A 96 -17.92 17.46 -16.83
C LYS A 96 -17.31 17.71 -18.21
N ASP A 97 -16.15 18.34 -18.30
CA ASP A 97 -15.54 18.74 -19.59
C ASP A 97 -14.33 17.86 -19.96
N ASN A 98 -14.40 16.58 -19.56
CA ASN A 98 -13.31 15.64 -19.72
C ASN A 98 -13.05 15.36 -21.21
N LYS A 99 -11.87 15.75 -21.72
CA LYS A 99 -11.37 15.32 -23.05
C LYS A 99 -11.07 13.81 -23.10
N SER A 100 -11.02 13.16 -21.94
CA SER A 100 -10.82 11.71 -21.79
C SER A 100 -12.18 11.00 -21.80
N ASN A 101 -12.28 9.87 -22.50
CA ASN A 101 -13.46 9.03 -22.47
C ASN A 101 -13.73 8.53 -21.03
N ASP A 102 -14.92 8.75 -20.49
CA ASP A 102 -15.28 8.38 -19.12
C ASP A 102 -15.10 6.87 -18.85
N ALA A 103 -15.32 6.04 -19.87
CA ALA A 103 -15.08 4.60 -19.81
C ALA A 103 -13.61 4.24 -19.55
N ASP A 104 -12.65 5.03 -20.06
CA ASP A 104 -11.22 4.79 -19.86
C ASP A 104 -10.79 5.17 -18.43
N VAL A 105 -11.41 6.21 -17.86
CA VAL A 105 -11.18 6.62 -16.46
C VAL A 105 -11.73 5.57 -15.51
N GLU A 106 -12.94 5.05 -15.77
CA GLU A 106 -13.55 3.99 -14.98
C GLU A 106 -12.73 2.70 -15.02
N ALA A 107 -12.21 2.31 -16.19
CA ALA A 107 -11.31 1.17 -16.32
C ALA A 107 -10.01 1.33 -15.50
N LEU A 108 -9.43 2.54 -15.48
CA LEU A 108 -8.26 2.85 -14.67
C LEU A 108 -8.56 2.82 -13.16
N LEU A 109 -9.72 3.32 -12.74
CA LEU A 109 -10.15 3.27 -11.34
C LEU A 109 -10.46 1.84 -10.87
N SER A 110 -11.11 1.04 -11.71
CA SER A 110 -11.36 -0.38 -11.47
C SER A 110 -10.04 -1.15 -11.34
N ARG A 111 -9.11 -0.93 -12.26
CA ARG A 111 -7.76 -1.51 -12.20
C ARG A 111 -6.99 -1.07 -10.96
N TRP A 112 -7.12 0.19 -10.56
CA TRP A 112 -6.53 0.71 -9.33
C TRP A 112 -7.11 0.03 -8.08
N SER A 113 -8.44 -0.11 -8.01
CA SER A 113 -9.13 -0.81 -6.91
C SER A 113 -8.71 -2.28 -6.80
N LEU A 114 -8.67 -2.99 -7.93
CA LEU A 114 -8.21 -4.38 -8.00
C LEU A 114 -6.78 -4.54 -7.47
N PHE A 115 -5.89 -3.59 -7.79
CA PHE A 115 -4.52 -3.64 -7.31
C PHE A 115 -4.40 -3.37 -5.81
N HIS A 116 -5.22 -2.50 -5.24
CA HIS A 116 -5.28 -2.34 -3.78
C HIS A 116 -5.79 -3.56 -3.08
N PHE A 117 -6.84 -4.17 -3.63
CA PHE A 117 -7.35 -5.44 -3.11
C PHE A 117 -6.26 -6.51 -3.10
N GLY A 118 -5.50 -6.64 -4.19
CA GLY A 118 -4.35 -7.56 -4.25
C GLY A 118 -3.31 -7.29 -3.16
N ARG A 119 -2.97 -6.02 -2.91
CA ARG A 119 -2.05 -5.62 -1.82
C ARG A 119 -2.60 -6.00 -0.44
N THR A 120 -3.89 -5.84 -0.20
CA THR A 120 -4.54 -6.28 1.05
C THR A 120 -4.45 -7.80 1.22
N VAL A 121 -4.67 -8.57 0.15
CA VAL A 121 -4.56 -10.03 0.19
C VAL A 121 -3.13 -10.47 0.55
N PHE A 122 -2.09 -9.83 0.00
CA PHE A 122 -0.71 -10.11 0.39
C PHE A 122 -0.44 -9.80 1.87
N GLY A 123 -0.94 -8.67 2.38
CA GLY A 123 -0.80 -8.30 3.78
C GLY A 123 -1.50 -9.27 4.74
N LEU A 124 -2.74 -9.66 4.43
CA LEU A 124 -3.48 -10.65 5.23
C LEU A 124 -2.82 -12.03 5.15
N GLY A 125 -2.38 -12.45 3.96
CA GLY A 125 -1.66 -13.71 3.78
C GLY A 125 -0.38 -13.76 4.63
N ALA A 126 0.40 -12.69 4.63
CA ALA A 126 1.59 -12.59 5.48
C ALA A 126 1.23 -12.69 6.97
N LEU A 127 0.17 -12.03 7.42
CA LEU A 127 -0.30 -12.12 8.80
C LEU A 127 -0.66 -13.56 9.18
N PHE A 128 -1.47 -14.24 8.37
CA PHE A 128 -1.88 -15.62 8.64
C PHE A 128 -0.70 -16.58 8.71
N VAL A 129 0.25 -16.47 7.78
CA VAL A 129 1.42 -17.36 7.76
C VAL A 129 2.34 -17.08 8.94
N THR A 130 2.53 -15.83 9.32
CA THR A 130 3.29 -15.47 10.53
C THR A 130 2.62 -15.97 11.80
N LEU A 131 1.28 -15.86 11.92
CA LEU A 131 0.52 -16.41 13.04
C LEU A 131 0.59 -17.93 13.10
N TYR A 132 0.56 -18.60 11.95
CA TYR A 132 0.79 -20.04 11.89
C TYR A 132 2.18 -20.41 12.42
N GLY A 133 3.21 -19.60 12.10
CA GLY A 133 4.55 -19.77 12.64
C GLY A 133 4.64 -19.65 14.17
N VAL A 134 3.73 -18.91 14.80
CA VAL A 134 3.64 -18.79 16.26
C VAL A 134 3.10 -20.08 16.89
N VAL A 135 2.07 -20.68 16.28
CA VAL A 135 1.39 -21.87 16.82
C VAL A 135 2.01 -23.20 16.37
N SER A 136 2.96 -23.18 15.44
CA SER A 136 3.68 -24.40 15.04
C SER A 136 4.63 -24.88 16.15
N GLU A 137 5.09 -26.13 16.06
CA GLU A 137 5.97 -26.72 17.07
C GLU A 137 7.23 -25.88 17.35
N ASP A 138 7.86 -25.35 16.30
CA ASP A 138 9.04 -24.47 16.43
C ASP A 138 8.71 -23.15 17.13
N GLY A 139 7.52 -22.58 16.85
CA GLY A 139 7.03 -21.35 17.50
C GLY A 139 6.71 -21.56 18.98
N VAL A 140 5.98 -22.64 19.29
CA VAL A 140 5.63 -23.01 20.65
C VAL A 140 6.88 -23.32 21.48
N ARG A 141 7.85 -24.05 20.92
CA ARG A 141 9.12 -24.32 21.60
C ARG A 141 9.89 -23.04 21.94
N PHE A 142 9.93 -22.09 21.00
CA PHE A 142 10.57 -20.80 21.23
C PHE A 142 9.89 -20.01 22.35
N ILE A 143 8.56 -20.02 22.44
CA ILE A 143 7.81 -19.28 23.47
C ILE A 143 7.96 -19.92 24.86
N LEU A 144 7.91 -21.25 24.94
CA LEU A 144 7.84 -21.98 26.22
C LEU A 144 9.21 -22.30 26.84
N PHE A 145 10.27 -22.43 26.03
CA PHE A 145 11.58 -22.91 26.52
C PHE A 145 12.72 -21.91 26.36
N ASN A 146 12.44 -20.69 25.88
CA ASN A 146 13.46 -19.65 25.64
C ASN A 146 13.21 -18.36 26.44
N ASN A 147 12.35 -18.44 27.47
CA ASN A 147 12.22 -17.48 28.57
C ASN A 147 12.94 -18.02 29.81
#